data_AF-A0A800AKC6-F1
#
_entry.id   AF-A0A800AKC6-F1
#
_cell.length_a   1.000
_cell.length_b   1.000
_cell.length_c   1.000
_cell.angle_alpha   90.00
_cell.angle_beta   90.00
_cell.angle_gamma   90.00
#
_symmetry.space_group_name_H-M   'P 1'
#
loop_
_entity.id
_entity.type
_entity.pdbx_description
1 polymer ?
#
loop_
_entity_poly.entity_id
_entity_poly.type
_entity_poly.pdbx_seq_one_letter_code
_entity_poly.pdbx_strand_id
1 'polypeptide(L)'
;MINRFSYPVLKVWDYEKEIRSGKLPELAPLLPMIVKEPTVETLEEERQLILQEKDDRKRTRLFATAVTIASRYFDRDFLWNFFREEVEQMREVPFISDWIKEGWQEGLQEGRQEGLQEGRQEGYIQACRESIISLLEDKFGVV
;
A
#
# COMPACT_ATOMS: atom_id res chain seq x y z
N MET A 1 -49.47 -1.47 10.67
CA MET A 1 -49.16 -0.08 10.33
C MET A 1 -47.83 -0.10 9.58
N ILE A 2 -47.80 0.28 8.30
CA ILE A 2 -46.56 0.26 7.50
C ILE A 2 -46.00 1.68 7.50
N ASN A 3 -44.84 1.88 8.10
CA ASN A 3 -44.14 3.16 8.04
C ASN A 3 -43.50 3.31 6.66
N ARG A 4 -43.83 4.39 5.96
CA ARG A 4 -43.24 4.75 4.66
C ARG A 4 -42.42 6.03 4.83
N PHE A 5 -41.13 5.92 4.65
CA PHE A 5 -40.21 7.06 4.64
C PHE A 5 -39.86 7.41 3.20
N SER A 6 -39.87 8.70 2.88
CA SER A 6 -39.43 9.23 1.59
C SER A 6 -38.27 10.18 1.85
N TYR A 7 -37.14 9.92 1.20
CA TYR A 7 -35.95 10.75 1.30
C TYR A 7 -35.63 11.35 -0.08
N PRO A 8 -35.12 12.58 -0.14
CA PRO A 8 -34.60 13.13 -1.37
C PRO A 8 -33.40 12.29 -1.83
N VAL A 9 -33.37 11.93 -3.12
CA VAL A 9 -32.22 11.25 -3.73
C VAL A 9 -31.18 12.31 -4.10
N LEU A 10 -30.01 12.24 -3.49
CA LEU A 10 -28.88 13.11 -3.80
C LEU A 10 -27.91 12.36 -4.72
N LYS A 11 -27.67 12.93 -5.91
CA LYS A 11 -26.74 12.40 -6.90
C LYS A 11 -25.36 12.95 -6.60
N VAL A 12 -24.50 12.14 -5.97
CA VAL A 12 -23.18 12.60 -5.51
C VAL A 12 -22.30 13.08 -6.67
N TRP A 13 -22.47 12.52 -7.88
CA TRP A 13 -21.75 12.94 -9.07
C TRP A 13 -22.12 14.35 -9.57
N ASP A 14 -23.24 14.92 -9.15
CA ASP A 14 -23.58 16.31 -9.47
C ASP A 14 -22.70 17.32 -8.70
N TYR A 15 -21.93 16.86 -7.70
CA TYR A 15 -21.07 17.69 -6.84
C TYR A 15 -19.58 17.53 -7.12
N GLU A 16 -19.20 16.90 -8.24
CA GLU A 16 -17.79 16.62 -8.57
C GLU A 16 -16.92 17.89 -8.48
N LYS A 17 -17.40 19.02 -9.02
CA LYS A 17 -16.65 20.29 -9.03
C LYS A 17 -16.45 20.86 -7.63
N GLU A 18 -17.47 20.77 -6.78
CA GLU A 18 -17.43 21.23 -5.39
C GLU A 18 -16.46 20.38 -4.56
N ILE A 19 -16.39 19.08 -4.85
CA ILE A 19 -15.44 18.18 -4.19
C ILE A 19 -14.02 18.52 -4.64
N ARG A 20 -13.78 18.58 -5.97
CA ARG A 20 -12.47 18.92 -6.56
C ARG A 20 -11.95 20.30 -6.15
N SER A 21 -12.84 21.26 -5.90
CA SER A 21 -12.46 22.59 -5.41
C SER A 21 -12.17 22.65 -3.91
N GLY A 22 -12.35 21.55 -3.17
CA GLY A 22 -12.16 21.50 -1.72
C GLY A 22 -13.30 22.14 -0.92
N LYS A 23 -14.44 22.45 -1.55
CA LYS A 23 -15.63 22.95 -0.85
C LYS A 23 -16.33 21.84 -0.05
N LEU A 24 -16.20 20.59 -0.50
CA LEU A 24 -16.76 19.40 0.15
C LEU A 24 -15.67 18.34 0.40
N PRO A 25 -14.66 18.62 1.25
CA PRO A 25 -13.50 17.75 1.44
C PRO A 25 -13.88 16.40 2.07
N GLU A 26 -14.98 16.33 2.82
CA GLU A 26 -15.46 15.07 3.41
C GLU A 26 -15.93 14.05 2.37
N LEU A 27 -16.22 14.51 1.16
CA LEU A 27 -16.63 13.66 0.04
C LEU A 27 -15.48 13.35 -0.93
N ALA A 28 -14.27 13.88 -0.68
CA ALA A 28 -13.09 13.57 -1.49
C ALA A 28 -12.85 12.07 -1.65
N PRO A 29 -13.01 11.21 -0.60
CA PRO A 29 -12.88 9.75 -0.72
C PRO A 29 -13.78 9.06 -1.75
N LEU A 30 -14.78 9.76 -2.29
CA LEU A 30 -15.74 9.23 -3.26
C LEU A 30 -15.38 9.61 -4.70
N LEU A 31 -14.36 10.44 -4.92
CA LEU A 31 -13.94 10.87 -6.25
C LEU A 31 -13.74 9.70 -7.22
N PRO A 32 -13.08 8.58 -6.83
CA PRO A 32 -12.92 7.44 -7.73
C PRO A 32 -14.24 6.77 -8.17
N MET A 33 -15.33 6.94 -7.40
CA MET A 33 -16.67 6.45 -7.77
C MET A 33 -17.47 7.43 -8.62
N ILE A 34 -17.14 8.72 -8.55
CA ILE A 34 -17.87 9.79 -9.24
C ILE A 34 -17.41 9.90 -10.69
N VAL A 35 -16.10 9.81 -10.90
CA VAL A 35 -15.53 9.87 -12.24
C VAL A 35 -15.80 8.58 -13.01
N LYS A 36 -15.89 8.69 -14.34
CA LYS A 36 -16.20 7.54 -15.21
C LYS A 36 -15.12 6.46 -15.14
N GLU A 37 -13.86 6.88 -15.17
CA GLU A 37 -12.68 6.02 -15.13
C GLU A 37 -11.66 6.65 -14.18
N PRO A 38 -11.51 6.12 -12.95
CA PRO A 38 -10.55 6.66 -12.01
C PRO A 38 -9.12 6.36 -12.45
N THR A 39 -8.29 7.39 -12.40
CA THR A 39 -6.86 7.31 -12.77
C THR A 39 -5.98 7.63 -11.56
N VAL A 40 -4.67 7.49 -11.72
CA VAL A 40 -3.70 7.88 -10.68
C VAL A 40 -3.84 9.37 -10.35
N GLU A 41 -4.12 10.22 -11.34
CA GLU A 41 -4.37 11.64 -11.13
C GLU A 41 -5.61 11.88 -10.26
N THR A 42 -6.64 11.04 -10.39
CA THR A 42 -7.83 11.12 -9.51
C THR A 42 -7.47 10.86 -8.05
N LEU A 43 -6.60 9.87 -7.79
CA LEU A 43 -6.13 9.56 -6.44
C LEU A 43 -5.19 10.64 -5.90
N GLU A 44 -4.36 11.26 -6.75
CA GLU A 44 -3.49 12.35 -6.30
C GLU A 44 -4.32 13.58 -5.91
N GLU A 45 -5.34 13.93 -6.69
CA GLU A 45 -6.27 15.02 -6.33
C GLU A 45 -7.01 14.72 -5.03
N GLU A 46 -7.54 13.51 -4.87
CA GLU A 46 -8.16 13.04 -3.64
C GLU A 46 -7.20 13.14 -2.45
N ARG A 47 -5.96 12.69 -2.60
CA ARG A 47 -4.91 12.76 -1.58
C ARG A 47 -4.64 14.21 -1.17
N GLN A 48 -4.45 15.10 -2.13
CA GLN A 48 -4.21 16.53 -1.86
C GLN A 48 -5.38 17.20 -1.13
N LEU A 49 -6.62 16.81 -1.42
CA LEU A 49 -7.79 17.32 -0.70
C LEU A 49 -7.82 16.83 0.75
N ILE A 50 -7.54 15.54 0.98
CA ILE A 50 -7.56 14.95 2.33
C ILE A 50 -6.41 15.50 3.18
N LEU A 51 -5.22 15.75 2.61
CA LEU A 51 -4.08 16.34 3.32
C LEU A 51 -4.35 17.74 3.88
N GLN A 52 -5.34 18.47 3.34
CA GLN A 52 -5.72 19.79 3.86
C GLN A 52 -6.48 19.71 5.20
N GLU A 53 -6.95 18.53 5.60
CA GLU A 53 -7.62 18.33 6.88
C GLU A 53 -6.62 18.44 8.06
N LYS A 54 -6.92 19.36 8.98
CA LYS A 54 -6.07 19.69 10.12
C LYS A 54 -6.29 18.73 11.29
N ASP A 55 -7.49 18.18 11.42
CA ASP A 55 -7.77 17.17 12.44
C ASP A 55 -7.19 15.82 11.99
N ASP A 56 -6.12 15.39 12.65
CA ASP A 56 -5.42 14.14 12.34
C ASP A 56 -6.36 12.93 12.37
N ARG A 57 -7.27 12.85 13.34
CA ARG A 57 -8.21 11.71 13.45
C ARG A 57 -9.19 11.71 12.28
N LYS A 58 -9.69 12.88 11.88
CA LYS A 58 -10.57 13.01 10.72
C LYS A 58 -9.81 12.67 9.44
N ARG A 59 -8.59 13.17 9.28
CA ARG A 59 -7.71 12.87 8.13
C ARG A 59 -7.44 11.37 7.99
N THR A 60 -7.08 10.69 9.07
CA THR A 60 -6.90 9.23 9.12
C THR A 60 -8.15 8.49 8.63
N ARG A 61 -9.34 8.90 9.09
CA ARG A 61 -10.61 8.28 8.66
C ARG A 61 -10.94 8.52 7.19
N LEU A 62 -10.66 9.72 6.68
CA LEU A 62 -10.87 10.06 5.28
C LEU A 62 -10.00 9.20 4.37
N PHE A 63 -8.71 9.07 4.69
CA PHE A 63 -7.83 8.20 3.92
C PHE A 63 -8.18 6.71 4.04
N ALA A 64 -8.56 6.22 5.22
CA ALA A 64 -9.03 4.84 5.34
C ALA A 64 -10.24 4.58 4.41
N THR A 65 -11.12 5.57 4.29
CA THR A 65 -12.24 5.53 3.34
C THR A 65 -11.73 5.56 1.89
N ALA A 66 -10.81 6.47 1.57
CA ALA A 66 -10.23 6.61 0.22
C ALA A 66 -9.59 5.30 -0.25
N VAL A 67 -8.73 4.69 0.57
CA VAL A 67 -8.10 3.39 0.28
C VAL A 67 -9.15 2.30 0.08
N THR A 68 -10.19 2.26 0.92
CA THR A 68 -11.28 1.29 0.78
C THR A 68 -12.01 1.44 -0.55
N ILE A 69 -12.29 2.67 -0.98
CA ILE A 69 -12.97 2.95 -2.25
C ILE A 69 -12.05 2.67 -3.43
N ALA A 70 -10.80 3.11 -3.37
CA ALA A 70 -9.80 2.92 -4.41
C ALA A 70 -9.48 1.44 -4.64
N SER A 71 -9.55 0.59 -3.61
CA SER A 71 -9.35 -0.88 -3.73
C SER A 71 -10.31 -1.57 -4.70
N ARG A 72 -11.39 -0.90 -5.10
CA ARG A 72 -12.34 -1.41 -6.11
C ARG A 72 -11.85 -1.21 -7.55
N TYR A 73 -10.89 -0.32 -7.76
CA TYR A 73 -10.45 0.14 -9.06
C TYR A 73 -8.95 -0.08 -9.30
N PHE A 74 -8.16 -0.11 -8.22
CA PHE A 74 -6.71 -0.29 -8.26
C PHE A 74 -6.31 -1.54 -7.48
N ASP A 75 -5.21 -2.17 -7.90
CA ASP A 75 -4.65 -3.30 -7.19
C ASP A 75 -4.04 -2.88 -5.84
N ARG A 76 -3.92 -3.88 -4.96
CA ARG A 76 -3.45 -3.68 -3.59
C ARG A 76 -2.01 -3.16 -3.53
N ASP A 77 -1.12 -3.70 -4.35
CA ASP A 77 0.31 -3.38 -4.29
C ASP A 77 0.56 -1.94 -4.74
N PHE A 78 -0.16 -1.51 -5.77
CA PHE A 78 -0.19 -0.12 -6.18
C PHE A 78 -0.67 0.79 -5.05
N LEU A 79 -1.81 0.48 -4.41
CA LEU A 79 -2.37 1.32 -3.34
C LEU A 79 -1.47 1.37 -2.10
N TRP A 80 -0.84 0.25 -1.75
CA TRP A 80 0.15 0.19 -0.67
C TRP A 80 1.32 1.13 -0.92
N ASN A 81 1.85 1.13 -2.15
CA ASN A 81 2.95 2.00 -2.51
C ASN A 81 2.53 3.46 -2.63
N PHE A 82 1.34 3.72 -3.18
CA PHE A 82 0.82 5.06 -3.40
C PHE A 82 0.49 5.79 -2.08
N PHE A 83 -0.17 5.11 -1.13
CA PHE A 83 -0.55 5.67 0.17
C PHE A 83 0.38 5.25 1.31
N ARG A 84 1.64 4.88 1.03
CA ARG A 84 2.54 4.27 2.03
C ARG A 84 2.66 5.11 3.30
N GLU A 85 2.92 6.40 3.12
CA GLU A 85 3.14 7.34 4.24
C GLU A 85 1.89 7.47 5.11
N GLU A 86 0.72 7.52 4.49
CA GLU A 86 -0.54 7.68 5.20
C GLU A 86 -1.01 6.36 5.84
N VAL A 87 -0.90 5.24 5.13
CA VAL A 87 -1.21 3.89 5.63
C VAL A 87 -0.41 3.54 6.88
N GLU A 88 0.88 3.91 6.93
CA GLU A 88 1.73 3.70 8.11
C GLU A 88 1.23 4.48 9.34
N GLN A 89 0.52 5.60 9.15
CA GLN A 89 -0.09 6.38 10.22
C GLN A 89 -1.47 5.84 10.63
N MET A 90 -2.09 4.97 9.82
CA MET A 90 -3.42 4.40 10.03
C MET A 90 -3.43 3.07 10.79
N ARG A 91 -2.38 2.75 11.56
CA ARG A 91 -2.24 1.46 12.26
C ARG A 91 -3.41 1.08 13.18
N GLU A 92 -4.21 2.06 13.61
CA GLU A 92 -5.41 1.87 14.44
C GLU A 92 -6.66 1.43 13.66
N VAL A 93 -6.63 1.47 12.32
CA VAL A 93 -7.75 1.04 11.47
C VAL A 93 -7.62 -0.47 11.19
N PRO A 94 -8.53 -1.33 11.65
CA PRO A 94 -8.31 -2.79 11.66
C PRO A 94 -7.94 -3.40 10.30
N PHE A 95 -8.66 -3.03 9.24
CA PHE A 95 -8.37 -3.51 7.88
C PHE A 95 -6.97 -3.10 7.40
N ILE A 96 -6.55 -1.88 7.73
CA ILE A 96 -5.21 -1.40 7.40
C ILE A 96 -4.15 -2.14 8.23
N SER A 97 -4.40 -2.39 9.51
CA SER A 97 -3.49 -3.18 10.35
C SER A 97 -3.24 -4.57 9.76
N ASP A 98 -4.28 -5.21 9.23
CA ASP A 98 -4.18 -6.53 8.61
C ASP A 98 -3.43 -6.46 7.27
N TRP A 99 -3.69 -5.46 6.42
CA TRP A 99 -2.89 -5.19 5.22
C TRP A 99 -1.40 -4.99 5.55
N ILE A 100 -1.09 -4.19 6.57
CA ILE A 100 0.30 -3.95 7.02
C ILE A 100 0.96 -5.26 7.46
N LYS A 101 0.26 -6.09 8.22
CA LYS A 101 0.79 -7.39 8.68
C LYS A 101 1.05 -8.34 7.53
N GLU A 102 0.11 -8.45 6.59
CA GLU A 102 0.24 -9.31 5.41
C GLU A 102 1.47 -8.90 4.58
N GLY A 103 1.61 -7.60 4.25
CA GLY A 103 2.77 -7.11 3.51
C GLY A 103 4.10 -7.32 4.25
N TRP A 104 4.11 -7.19 5.58
CA TRP A 104 5.32 -7.47 6.37
C TRP A 104 5.68 -8.97 6.39
N GLN A 105 4.68 -9.85 6.43
CA GLN A 105 4.91 -11.30 6.37
C GLN A 105 5.44 -11.73 5.01
N GLU A 106 4.88 -11.19 3.92
CA GLU A 106 5.35 -11.45 2.55
C GLU A 106 6.80 -10.98 2.38
N GLY A 107 7.11 -9.74 2.74
CA GLY A 107 8.47 -9.21 2.63
C GLY A 107 9.49 -9.97 3.50
N LEU A 108 9.11 -10.43 4.69
CA LEU A 108 9.97 -11.28 5.52
C LEU A 108 10.22 -12.65 4.88
N GLN A 109 9.18 -13.23 4.25
CA GLN A 109 9.28 -14.52 3.59
C GLN A 109 10.17 -14.44 2.34
N GLU A 110 9.99 -13.42 1.52
CA GLU A 110 10.81 -13.16 0.34
C GLU A 110 12.28 -12.91 0.73
N GLY A 111 12.52 -11.97 1.65
CA GLY A 111 13.89 -11.65 2.09
C GLY A 111 14.60 -12.84 2.74
N ARG A 112 13.87 -13.71 3.46
CA ARG A 112 14.44 -14.95 3.99
C ARG A 112 14.79 -15.95 2.89
N GLN A 113 13.99 -16.05 1.83
CA GLN A 113 14.29 -16.95 0.71
C GLN A 113 15.49 -16.47 -0.08
N GLU A 114 15.54 -15.17 -0.41
CA GLU A 114 16.66 -14.56 -1.13
C GLU A 114 17.96 -14.72 -0.33
N GLY A 115 17.98 -14.33 0.95
CA GLY A 115 19.17 -14.47 1.79
C GLY A 115 19.63 -15.92 1.97
N LEU A 116 18.70 -16.89 1.95
CA LEU A 116 19.06 -18.31 2.02
C LEU A 116 19.63 -18.84 0.70
N GLN A 117 19.18 -18.33 -0.45
CA GLN A 117 19.77 -18.66 -1.74
C GLN A 117 21.17 -18.07 -1.87
N GLU A 118 21.32 -16.79 -1.58
CA GLU A 118 22.61 -16.09 -1.61
C GLU A 118 23.61 -16.77 -0.67
N GLY A 119 23.23 -17.01 0.58
CA GLY A 119 24.09 -17.69 1.56
C GLY A 119 24.51 -19.11 1.15
N ARG A 120 23.63 -19.86 0.46
CA ARG A 120 23.99 -21.18 -0.10
C ARG A 120 24.99 -21.04 -1.25
N GLN A 121 24.81 -20.07 -2.12
CA GLN A 121 25.70 -19.83 -3.25
C GLN A 121 27.08 -19.38 -2.78
N GLU A 122 27.14 -18.43 -1.84
CA GLU A 122 28.38 -17.99 -1.21
C GLU A 122 29.09 -19.13 -0.50
N GLY A 123 28.35 -19.94 0.30
CA GLY A 123 28.90 -21.11 0.96
C GLY A 123 29.46 -22.15 -0.01
N TYR A 124 28.79 -22.38 -1.14
CA TYR A 124 29.28 -23.29 -2.19
C TYR A 124 30.56 -22.78 -2.85
N ILE A 125 30.63 -21.48 -3.15
CA ILE A 125 31.83 -20.84 -3.72
C ILE A 125 32.98 -20.93 -2.73
N GLN A 126 32.73 -20.64 -1.46
CA GLN A 126 33.73 -20.70 -0.40
C GLN A 126 34.29 -22.12 -0.22
N ALA A 127 33.41 -23.13 -0.15
CA ALA A 127 33.82 -24.53 -0.07
C ALA A 127 34.63 -24.99 -1.31
N CYS A 128 34.25 -24.55 -2.51
CA CYS A 128 35.02 -24.80 -3.73
C CYS A 128 36.42 -24.19 -3.64
N ARG A 129 36.54 -22.95 -3.17
CA ARG A 129 37.83 -22.27 -3.00
C ARG A 129 38.72 -23.00 -2.01
N GLU A 130 38.19 -23.35 -0.84
CA GLU A 130 38.91 -24.10 0.19
C GLU A 130 39.39 -25.46 -0.32
N SER A 131 38.55 -26.16 -1.09
CA SER A 131 38.90 -27.44 -1.70
C SER A 131 40.05 -27.31 -2.72
N ILE A 132 40.04 -26.25 -3.55
CA ILE A 132 41.11 -25.97 -4.50
C ILE A 132 42.42 -25.66 -3.76
N ILE A 133 42.37 -24.84 -2.71
CA ILE A 133 43.55 -24.50 -1.90
C ILE A 133 44.15 -25.77 -1.29
N SER A 134 43.34 -26.61 -0.63
CA SER A 134 43.79 -27.87 -0.05
C SER A 134 44.43 -28.81 -1.09
N LEU A 135 43.85 -28.91 -2.29
CA LEU A 135 44.43 -29.70 -3.40
C LEU A 135 45.79 -29.16 -3.88
N LEU A 136 45.97 -27.84 -3.89
CA LEU A 136 47.23 -27.21 -4.28
C LEU A 136 48.30 -27.43 -3.20
N GLU A 137 47.93 -27.27 -1.92
CA GLU A 137 48.82 -27.54 -0.78
C GLU A 137 49.30 -29.00 -0.77
N ASP A 138 48.40 -29.96 -1.01
CA ASP A 138 48.73 -31.39 -1.09
C ASP A 138 49.70 -31.70 -2.23
N LYS A 139 49.55 -31.04 -3.39
CA LYS A 139 50.37 -31.32 -4.58
C LYS A 139 51.72 -30.61 -4.59
N PHE A 140 51.79 -29.39 -4.06
CA PHE A 140 52.92 -28.49 -4.25
C PHE A 140 53.61 -28.09 -2.93
N GLY A 141 53.07 -28.52 -1.78
CA GLY A 141 53.47 -28.02 -0.47
C GLY A 141 52.76 -26.70 -0.15
N VAL A 142 52.93 -26.19 1.07
CA VAL A 142 52.31 -24.94 1.53
C VAL A 142 52.65 -23.80 0.55
N VAL A 143 51.63 -23.18 -0.03
CA VAL A 143 51.74 -21.95 -0.85
C VAL A 143 51.77 -20.73 0.06
#